data_AF-A0A2M7MCJ3-F1
#
_entry.id   AF-A0A2M7MCJ3-F1
#
_cell.length_a   1.000
_cell.length_b   1.000
_cell.length_c   1.000
_cell.angle_alpha   90.00
_cell.angle_beta   90.00
_cell.angle_gamma   90.00
#
_symmetry.space_group_name_H-M   'P 1'
#
loop_
_entity.id
_entity.type
_entity.pdbx_description
1 polymer ?
#
loop_
_entity_poly.entity_id
_entity_poly.type
_entity_poly.pdbx_seq_one_letter_code
_entity_poly.pdbx_strand_id
1 'polypeptide(L)'
;MKNKNMSKNKPQLTTSKMPKETESQYTAFLLYCEVGSVSKLIQAWQQICRNPVGELSVVFGNKLGDLPSERTIERWSVKYRWVERADLKLTEDLEGLKKKSTQIRQKRAYTITETFWGKLQALKKQMQAGEPATVPEVKSLWEMMRIEWGESIGKQEIVQGINEDEQRPLTPEEEELSKAITELEKEFSIKQLENKKNDDTT
;
A
#
# COMPACT_ATOMS: atom_id res chain seq x y z
N MET A 1 -44.40 -7.38 40.17
CA MET A 1 -44.27 -7.36 38.70
C MET A 1 -42.78 -7.41 38.36
N LYS A 2 -42.33 -8.40 37.59
CA LYS A 2 -40.91 -8.61 37.28
C LYS A 2 -40.47 -7.64 36.17
N ASN A 3 -39.53 -6.74 36.47
CA ASN A 3 -38.86 -5.89 35.49
C ASN A 3 -37.98 -6.77 34.59
N LYS A 4 -38.38 -6.89 33.32
CA LYS A 4 -37.67 -7.65 32.29
C LYS A 4 -36.58 -6.75 31.71
N ASN A 5 -35.36 -6.83 32.26
CA ASN A 5 -34.17 -6.26 31.63
C ASN A 5 -33.90 -6.98 30.30
N MET A 6 -34.48 -6.48 29.22
CA MET A 6 -34.04 -6.83 27.87
C MET A 6 -32.84 -5.97 27.49
N SER A 7 -31.66 -6.33 28.01
CA SER A 7 -30.42 -6.00 27.32
C SER A 7 -30.45 -6.76 25.98
N LYS A 8 -30.93 -6.09 24.93
CA LYS A 8 -30.75 -6.55 23.56
C LYS A 8 -29.24 -6.52 23.29
N ASN A 9 -28.59 -7.67 23.46
CA ASN A 9 -27.26 -7.95 22.92
C ASN A 9 -27.25 -7.49 21.45
N LYS A 10 -26.67 -6.30 21.19
CA LYS A 10 -26.33 -5.94 19.81
C LYS A 10 -25.32 -6.99 19.35
N PRO A 11 -25.58 -7.70 18.24
CA PRO A 11 -24.63 -8.68 17.75
C PRO A 11 -23.29 -7.99 17.51
N GLN A 12 -22.22 -8.57 18.05
CA GLN A 12 -20.86 -8.08 17.86
C GLN A 12 -20.57 -8.00 16.36
N LEU A 13 -20.08 -6.86 15.90
CA LEU A 13 -19.72 -6.65 14.51
C LEU A 13 -18.52 -7.56 14.18
N THR A 14 -18.59 -8.29 13.07
CA THR A 14 -17.52 -9.18 12.61
C THR A 14 -17.46 -9.17 11.08
N THR A 15 -16.26 -9.35 10.54
CA THR A 15 -15.99 -9.50 9.11
C THR A 15 -16.31 -10.92 8.60
N SER A 16 -16.43 -11.89 9.51
CA SER A 16 -16.89 -13.25 9.22
C SER A 16 -18.41 -13.33 9.08
N LYS A 17 -18.94 -14.49 8.65
CA LYS A 17 -20.38 -14.74 8.53
C LYS A 17 -21.08 -14.58 9.88
N MET A 18 -22.11 -13.73 9.93
CA MET A 18 -22.86 -13.47 11.16
C MET A 18 -23.82 -14.62 11.51
N PRO A 19 -24.18 -14.79 12.79
CA PRO A 19 -25.26 -15.69 13.19
C PRO A 19 -26.56 -15.29 12.48
N LYS A 20 -27.22 -16.26 11.81
CA LYS A 20 -28.43 -16.09 10.98
C LYS A 20 -28.23 -15.43 9.60
N GLU A 21 -26.99 -15.16 9.20
CA GLU A 21 -26.65 -14.79 7.83
C GLU A 21 -26.53 -16.07 6.98
N THR A 22 -27.26 -16.14 5.86
CA THR A 22 -27.14 -17.28 4.93
C THR A 22 -25.81 -17.19 4.17
N GLU A 23 -25.39 -18.29 3.54
CA GLU A 23 -24.18 -18.29 2.73
C GLU A 23 -24.26 -17.26 1.59
N SER A 24 -25.36 -17.26 0.82
CA SER A 24 -25.61 -16.26 -0.23
C SER A 24 -25.59 -14.81 0.29
N GLN A 25 -26.18 -14.53 1.47
CA GLN A 25 -26.13 -13.19 2.07
C GLN A 25 -24.71 -12.76 2.43
N TYR A 26 -23.92 -13.67 3.00
CA TYR A 26 -22.53 -13.42 3.33
C TYR A 26 -21.66 -13.28 2.09
N THR A 27 -21.89 -14.10 1.07
CA THR A 27 -21.21 -14.00 -0.23
C THR A 27 -21.53 -12.68 -0.92
N ALA A 28 -22.78 -12.19 -0.80
CA ALA A 28 -23.15 -10.85 -1.26
C ALA A 28 -22.41 -9.76 -0.47
N PHE A 29 -22.26 -9.90 0.85
CA PHE A 29 -21.43 -8.98 1.63
C PHE A 29 -19.96 -8.98 1.15
N LEU A 30 -19.38 -10.15 0.86
CA LEU A 30 -18.02 -10.21 0.33
C LEU A 30 -17.92 -9.53 -1.05
N LEU A 31 -18.87 -9.78 -1.95
CA LEU A 31 -18.92 -9.09 -3.23
C LEU A 31 -19.11 -7.56 -3.06
N TYR A 32 -19.86 -7.13 -2.05
CA TYR A 32 -20.03 -5.72 -1.71
C TYR A 32 -18.69 -5.08 -1.33
N CYS A 33 -17.84 -5.78 -0.57
CA CYS A 33 -16.50 -5.30 -0.23
C CYS A 33 -15.62 -5.08 -1.46
N GLU A 34 -15.76 -5.91 -2.51
CA GLU A 34 -14.98 -5.76 -3.75
C GLU A 34 -15.44 -4.56 -4.60
N VAL A 35 -16.75 -4.31 -4.66
CA VAL A 35 -17.34 -3.32 -5.59
C VAL A 35 -17.71 -1.99 -4.91
N GLY A 36 -17.79 -1.95 -3.59
CA GLY A 36 -17.93 -0.76 -2.76
C GLY A 36 -19.31 -0.09 -2.75
N SER A 37 -20.34 -0.67 -3.37
CA SER A 37 -21.71 -0.14 -3.31
C SER A 37 -22.77 -1.17 -3.66
N VAL A 38 -24.00 -0.96 -3.20
CA VAL A 38 -25.15 -1.84 -3.51
C VAL A 38 -25.46 -1.85 -5.01
N SER A 39 -25.46 -0.69 -5.67
CA SER A 39 -25.73 -0.60 -7.10
C SER A 39 -24.70 -1.40 -7.93
N LYS A 40 -23.41 -1.27 -7.63
CA LYS A 40 -22.35 -2.02 -8.33
C LYS A 40 -22.41 -3.51 -8.01
N LEU A 41 -22.77 -3.88 -6.78
CA LEU A 41 -23.01 -5.28 -6.41
C LEU A 41 -24.11 -5.91 -7.25
N ILE A 42 -25.24 -5.20 -7.44
CA ILE A 42 -26.35 -5.71 -8.27
C ILE A 42 -25.88 -5.92 -9.69
N GLN A 43 -25.15 -4.97 -10.27
CA GLN A 43 -24.59 -5.09 -11.62
C GLN A 43 -23.62 -6.26 -11.74
N ALA A 44 -22.68 -6.40 -10.80
CA ALA A 44 -21.71 -7.50 -10.78
C ALA A 44 -22.40 -8.86 -10.61
N TRP A 45 -23.38 -8.96 -9.72
CA TRP A 45 -24.16 -10.18 -9.52
C TRP A 45 -24.98 -10.54 -10.77
N GLN A 46 -25.62 -9.56 -11.43
CA GLN A 46 -26.28 -9.78 -12.72
C GLN A 46 -25.32 -10.33 -13.78
N GLN A 47 -24.10 -9.79 -13.85
CA GLN A 47 -23.07 -10.26 -14.78
C GLN A 47 -22.66 -11.70 -14.47
N ILE A 48 -22.39 -12.02 -13.21
CA ILE A 48 -22.04 -13.38 -12.75
C ILE A 48 -23.15 -14.39 -13.11
N CYS A 49 -24.41 -14.04 -12.90
CA CYS A 49 -25.55 -14.92 -13.24
C CYS A 49 -25.73 -15.10 -14.75
N ARG A 50 -25.55 -14.04 -15.55
CA ARG A 50 -25.83 -14.07 -17.00
C ARG A 50 -24.68 -14.64 -17.82
N ASN A 51 -23.45 -14.29 -17.48
CA ASN A 51 -22.23 -14.67 -18.19
C ASN A 51 -21.15 -14.99 -17.15
N PRO A 52 -21.08 -16.24 -16.64
CA PRO A 52 -20.14 -16.64 -15.60
C PRO A 52 -18.71 -16.76 -16.15
N VAL A 53 -18.12 -15.63 -16.53
CA VAL A 53 -16.76 -15.49 -17.04
C VAL A 53 -16.02 -14.52 -16.13
N GLY A 54 -14.73 -14.77 -15.90
CA GLY A 54 -13.87 -13.91 -15.08
C GLY A 54 -13.77 -14.32 -13.61
N GLU A 55 -12.83 -13.69 -12.90
CA GLU A 55 -12.42 -14.05 -11.54
C GLU A 55 -13.57 -13.96 -10.53
N LEU A 56 -14.39 -12.91 -10.59
CA LEU A 56 -15.56 -12.76 -9.73
C LEU A 56 -16.56 -13.91 -9.90
N SER A 57 -16.76 -14.38 -11.14
CA SER A 57 -17.67 -15.50 -11.41
C SER A 57 -17.17 -16.81 -10.79
N VAL A 58 -15.85 -17.06 -10.83
CA VAL A 58 -15.21 -18.23 -10.20
C VAL A 58 -15.33 -18.18 -8.67
N VAL A 59 -15.11 -17.01 -8.08
CA VAL A 59 -15.10 -16.84 -6.62
C VAL A 59 -16.50 -16.85 -6.03
N PHE A 60 -17.47 -16.21 -6.70
CA PHE A 60 -18.79 -15.93 -6.11
C PHE A 60 -19.95 -16.72 -6.74
N GLY A 61 -19.82 -17.22 -7.98
CA GLY A 61 -20.95 -17.75 -8.76
C GLY A 61 -21.70 -18.90 -8.09
N ASN A 62 -20.99 -19.88 -7.54
CA ASN A 62 -21.62 -21.07 -6.95
C ASN A 62 -22.32 -20.80 -5.60
N LYS A 63 -22.05 -19.66 -4.95
CA LYS A 63 -22.52 -19.36 -3.59
C LYS A 63 -23.57 -18.26 -3.53
N LEU A 64 -23.57 -17.36 -4.53
CA LEU A 64 -24.54 -16.27 -4.61
C LEU A 64 -25.96 -16.79 -4.92
N GLY A 65 -26.08 -17.72 -5.87
CA GLY A 65 -27.38 -18.17 -6.37
C GLY A 65 -28.11 -17.07 -7.15
N ASP A 66 -29.44 -17.17 -7.19
CA ASP A 66 -30.27 -16.23 -7.94
C ASP A 66 -30.26 -14.82 -7.34
N LEU A 67 -30.23 -13.82 -8.22
CA LEU A 67 -30.23 -12.42 -7.84
C LEU A 67 -31.56 -12.03 -7.15
N PRO A 68 -31.52 -11.58 -5.88
CA PRO A 68 -32.70 -11.04 -5.21
C PRO A 68 -33.09 -9.66 -5.73
N SER A 69 -34.29 -9.19 -5.36
CA SER A 69 -34.68 -7.81 -5.66
C SER A 69 -33.79 -6.79 -4.96
N GLU A 70 -33.61 -5.61 -5.57
CA GLU A 70 -32.82 -4.50 -5.01
C GLU A 70 -33.21 -4.16 -3.56
N ARG A 71 -34.52 -4.04 -3.29
CA ARG A 71 -35.05 -3.81 -1.93
C ARG A 71 -34.64 -4.88 -0.92
N THR A 72 -34.47 -6.13 -1.37
CA THR A 72 -34.03 -7.23 -0.51
C THR A 72 -32.56 -7.07 -0.15
N ILE A 73 -31.73 -6.69 -1.13
CA ILE A 73 -30.29 -6.46 -0.95
C ILE A 73 -30.06 -5.24 -0.04
N GLU A 74 -30.79 -4.14 -0.24
CA GLU A 74 -30.75 -2.98 0.66
C GLU A 74 -31.14 -3.35 2.09
N ARG A 75 -32.17 -4.19 2.25
CA ARG A 75 -32.55 -4.68 3.57
C ARG A 75 -31.42 -5.50 4.21
N TRP A 76 -30.70 -6.30 3.43
CA TRP A 76 -29.55 -7.05 3.93
C TRP A 76 -28.40 -6.14 4.34
N SER A 77 -28.09 -5.13 3.52
CA SER A 77 -26.99 -4.20 3.79
C SER A 77 -27.20 -3.44 5.09
N VAL A 78 -28.43 -3.01 5.37
CA VAL A 78 -28.81 -2.36 6.64
C VAL A 78 -28.84 -3.38 7.78
N LYS A 79 -29.51 -4.52 7.61
CA LYS A 79 -29.69 -5.54 8.66
C LYS A 79 -28.36 -6.07 9.17
N TYR A 80 -27.42 -6.32 8.25
CA TYR A 80 -26.09 -6.88 8.56
C TYR A 80 -24.98 -5.82 8.54
N ARG A 81 -25.32 -4.52 8.53
CA ARG A 81 -24.38 -3.39 8.70
C ARG A 81 -23.18 -3.48 7.74
N TRP A 82 -23.43 -3.68 6.45
CA TRP A 82 -22.38 -3.93 5.46
C TRP A 82 -21.33 -2.83 5.37
N VAL A 83 -21.73 -1.56 5.47
CA VAL A 83 -20.79 -0.41 5.45
C VAL A 83 -19.76 -0.55 6.58
N GLU A 84 -20.22 -0.68 7.83
CA GLU A 84 -19.33 -0.77 8.98
C GLU A 84 -18.47 -2.04 8.97
N ARG A 85 -19.02 -3.17 8.48
CA ARG A 85 -18.23 -4.41 8.33
C ARG A 85 -17.20 -4.30 7.21
N ALA A 86 -17.50 -3.58 6.15
CA ALA A 86 -16.56 -3.35 5.06
C ALA A 86 -15.40 -2.47 5.53
N ASP A 87 -15.66 -1.42 6.30
CA ASP A 87 -14.61 -0.57 6.89
C ASP A 87 -13.73 -1.38 7.86
N LEU A 88 -14.34 -2.22 8.69
CA LEU A 88 -13.61 -3.12 9.59
C LEU A 88 -12.76 -4.11 8.80
N LYS A 89 -13.31 -4.73 7.75
CA LYS A 89 -12.59 -5.66 6.88
C LYS A 89 -11.41 -5.00 6.18
N LEU A 90 -11.61 -3.78 5.66
CA LEU A 90 -10.54 -3.01 5.04
C LEU A 90 -9.40 -2.74 6.03
N THR A 91 -9.74 -2.41 7.28
CA THR A 91 -8.76 -2.19 8.34
C THR A 91 -7.98 -3.47 8.66
N GLU A 92 -8.67 -4.60 8.83
CA GLU A 92 -8.06 -5.91 9.07
C GLU A 92 -7.14 -6.34 7.90
N ASP A 93 -7.59 -6.14 6.66
CA ASP A 93 -6.82 -6.47 5.46
C ASP A 93 -5.58 -5.57 5.33
N LEU A 94 -5.69 -4.27 5.63
CA LEU A 94 -4.55 -3.33 5.66
C LEU A 94 -3.53 -3.70 6.73
N GLU A 95 -3.96 -4.08 7.94
CA GLU A 95 -3.07 -4.57 8.99
C GLU A 95 -2.37 -5.86 8.57
N GLY A 96 -3.11 -6.79 7.95
CA GLY A 96 -2.57 -8.02 7.40
C GLY A 96 -1.50 -7.76 6.33
N LEU A 97 -1.76 -6.82 5.42
CA LEU A 97 -0.80 -6.40 4.38
C LEU A 97 0.43 -5.73 4.98
N LYS A 98 0.27 -4.83 5.96
CA LYS A 98 1.39 -4.21 6.68
C LYS A 98 2.26 -5.27 7.33
N LYS A 99 1.65 -6.26 8.01
CA LYS A 99 2.39 -7.35 8.67
C LYS A 99 3.16 -8.21 7.67
N LYS A 100 2.54 -8.58 6.54
CA LYS A 100 3.21 -9.32 5.45
C LYS A 100 4.36 -8.52 4.85
N SER A 101 4.15 -7.23 4.59
CA SER A 101 5.18 -6.34 4.05
C SER A 101 6.38 -6.24 4.98
N THR A 102 6.14 -6.07 6.29
CA THR A 102 7.19 -6.08 7.32
C THR A 102 7.95 -7.40 7.35
N GLN A 103 7.26 -8.55 7.28
CA GLN A 103 7.91 -9.86 7.23
C GLN A 103 8.77 -10.04 5.97
N ILE A 104 8.29 -9.59 4.81
CA ILE A 104 9.05 -9.63 3.55
C ILE A 104 10.31 -8.76 3.67
N ARG A 105 10.17 -7.53 4.19
CA ARG A 105 11.30 -6.63 4.42
C ARG A 105 12.32 -7.24 5.36
N GLN A 106 11.88 -7.79 6.49
CA GLN A 106 12.76 -8.47 7.46
C GLN A 106 13.51 -9.64 6.82
N LYS A 107 12.81 -10.49 6.07
CA LYS A 107 13.43 -11.63 5.38
C LYS A 107 14.46 -11.18 4.35
N ARG A 108 14.13 -10.16 3.55
CA ARG A 108 15.03 -9.58 2.55
C ARG A 108 16.28 -8.98 3.19
N ALA A 109 16.10 -8.17 4.25
CA ALA A 109 17.20 -7.60 5.02
C ALA A 109 18.11 -8.70 5.58
N TYR A 110 17.54 -9.73 6.20
CA TYR A 110 18.29 -10.88 6.71
C TYR A 110 19.11 -11.58 5.61
N THR A 111 18.49 -11.90 4.46
CA THR A 111 19.18 -12.58 3.36
C THR A 111 20.33 -11.75 2.79
N ILE A 112 20.14 -10.44 2.65
CA ILE A 112 21.19 -9.52 2.19
C ILE A 112 22.33 -9.46 3.21
N THR A 113 22.03 -9.31 4.51
CA THR A 113 23.03 -9.29 5.58
C THR A 113 23.83 -10.60 5.62
N GLU A 114 23.18 -11.77 5.52
CA GLU A 114 23.89 -13.06 5.50
C GLU A 114 24.79 -13.20 4.28
N THR A 115 24.31 -12.81 3.11
CA THR A 115 25.08 -12.89 1.86
C THR A 115 26.29 -11.95 1.90
N PHE A 116 26.09 -10.72 2.40
CA PHE A 116 27.15 -9.75 2.65
C PHE A 116 28.21 -10.34 3.58
N TRP A 117 27.80 -10.90 4.73
CA TRP A 117 28.71 -11.48 5.71
C TRP A 117 29.50 -12.66 5.13
N GLY A 118 28.84 -13.56 4.41
CA GLY A 118 29.49 -14.70 3.75
C GLY A 118 30.58 -14.26 2.76
N LYS A 119 30.29 -13.26 1.92
CA LYS A 119 31.25 -12.70 0.97
C LYS A 119 32.39 -11.96 1.66
N LEU A 120 32.10 -11.21 2.73
CA LEU A 120 33.13 -10.51 3.52
C LEU A 120 34.10 -11.50 4.19
N GLN A 121 33.61 -12.62 4.72
CA GLN A 121 34.44 -13.67 5.29
C GLN A 121 35.31 -14.37 4.24
N ALA A 122 34.78 -14.62 3.04
CA ALA A 122 35.56 -15.17 1.93
C ALA A 122 36.68 -14.21 1.50
N LEU A 123 36.36 -12.92 1.35
CA LEU A 123 37.33 -11.87 1.02
C LEU A 123 38.45 -11.79 2.07
N LYS A 124 38.10 -11.83 3.36
CA LYS A 124 39.07 -11.85 4.46
C LYS A 124 40.05 -13.03 4.34
N LYS A 125 39.57 -14.22 4.00
CA LYS A 125 40.42 -15.41 3.80
C LYS A 125 41.36 -15.26 2.61
N GLN A 126 40.88 -14.73 1.48
CA GLN A 126 41.72 -14.46 0.29
C GLN A 126 42.85 -13.48 0.60
N MET A 127 42.53 -12.38 1.29
CA MET A 127 43.55 -11.39 1.70
C MET A 127 44.60 -11.99 2.65
N GLN A 128 44.19 -12.87 3.57
CA GLN A 128 45.11 -13.58 4.46
C GLN A 128 46.00 -14.58 3.72
N ALA A 129 45.52 -15.16 2.63
CA ALA A 129 46.27 -16.07 1.78
C ALA A 129 47.21 -15.34 0.78
N GLY A 130 47.17 -14.01 0.72
CA GLY A 130 47.96 -13.22 -0.24
C GLY A 130 47.38 -13.24 -1.67
N GLU A 131 46.14 -13.69 -1.85
CA GLU A 131 45.46 -13.73 -3.14
C GLU A 131 44.88 -12.34 -3.50
N PRO A 132 44.80 -12.00 -4.80
CA PRO A 132 44.12 -10.79 -5.24
C PRO A 132 42.63 -10.85 -4.88
N ALA A 133 42.14 -9.80 -4.22
CA ALA A 133 40.81 -9.74 -3.65
C ALA A 133 39.95 -8.67 -4.38
N THR A 134 38.73 -9.04 -4.80
CA THR A 134 37.82 -8.17 -5.57
C THR A 134 36.69 -7.66 -4.67
N VAL A 135 36.62 -6.35 -4.46
CA VAL A 135 35.68 -5.68 -3.53
C VAL A 135 34.33 -5.22 -4.12
N PRO A 136 34.12 -5.03 -5.45
CA PRO A 136 32.85 -4.54 -6.01
C PRO A 136 31.59 -5.26 -5.53
N GLU A 137 31.57 -6.60 -5.51
CA GLU A 137 30.40 -7.36 -5.03
C GLU A 137 30.09 -7.11 -3.54
N VAL A 138 31.15 -7.00 -2.72
CA VAL A 138 31.03 -6.72 -1.29
C VAL A 138 30.50 -5.31 -1.05
N LYS A 139 30.95 -4.34 -1.87
CA LYS A 139 30.43 -2.97 -1.84
C LYS A 139 28.95 -2.93 -2.21
N SER A 140 28.54 -3.59 -3.29
CA SER A 140 27.12 -3.63 -3.70
C SER A 140 26.24 -4.27 -2.63
N LEU A 141 26.69 -5.37 -2.02
CA LEU A 141 25.96 -6.03 -0.92
C LEU A 141 25.87 -5.15 0.34
N TRP A 142 26.91 -4.37 0.64
CA TRP A 142 26.90 -3.39 1.72
C TRP A 142 25.90 -2.25 1.45
N GLU A 143 25.87 -1.71 0.22
CA GLU A 143 24.91 -0.67 -0.18
C GLU A 143 23.47 -1.19 -0.09
N MET A 144 23.21 -2.41 -0.58
CA MET A 144 21.92 -3.07 -0.44
C MET A 144 21.52 -3.25 1.03
N MET A 145 22.45 -3.69 1.88
CA MET A 145 22.20 -3.85 3.32
C MET A 145 21.79 -2.52 3.97
N ARG A 146 22.49 -1.42 3.66
CA ARG A 146 22.17 -0.09 4.17
C ARG A 146 20.79 0.39 3.75
N ILE A 147 20.42 0.23 2.47
CA ILE A 147 19.07 0.56 1.98
C ILE A 147 18.00 -0.19 2.78
N GLU A 148 18.16 -1.49 2.97
CA GLU A 148 17.17 -2.31 3.67
C GLU A 148 16.93 -1.86 5.10
N TRP A 149 18.01 -1.41 5.75
CA TRP A 149 18.03 -0.90 7.11
C TRP A 149 17.56 0.56 7.20
N GLY A 150 17.23 1.19 6.07
CA GLY A 150 16.76 2.58 6.01
C GLY A 150 17.89 3.61 6.12
N GLU A 151 19.13 3.20 5.87
CA GLU A 151 20.30 4.06 5.92
C GLU A 151 20.64 4.63 4.53
N SER A 152 21.07 5.89 4.47
CA SER A 152 21.38 6.57 3.19
C SER A 152 22.76 6.18 2.64
N ILE A 153 22.86 5.78 1.36
CA ILE A 153 24.15 5.43 0.72
C ILE A 153 25.00 6.67 0.38
N GLY A 154 24.40 7.87 0.31
CA GLY A 154 25.08 9.10 -0.09
C GLY A 154 25.66 9.94 1.06
N LYS A 155 26.55 10.89 0.73
CA LYS A 155 26.99 11.99 1.62
C LYS A 155 25.87 12.99 1.93
N GLN A 156 24.74 12.88 1.25
CA GLN A 156 23.52 13.56 1.67
C GLN A 156 22.95 12.75 2.83
N GLU A 157 23.22 13.22 4.04
CA GLU A 157 22.30 12.99 5.15
C GLU A 157 20.92 13.37 4.62
N ILE A 158 20.07 12.37 4.40
CA ILE A 158 18.63 12.60 4.47
C ILE A 158 18.42 12.90 5.95
N VAL A 159 18.55 14.18 6.31
CA VAL A 159 18.26 14.68 7.65
C VAL A 159 16.77 14.45 7.85
N GLN A 160 16.46 13.24 8.33
CA GLN A 160 15.14 12.77 8.71
C GLN A 160 14.16 12.66 7.53
N GLY A 161 13.24 11.70 7.60
CA GLY A 161 12.16 11.60 6.63
C GLY A 161 11.40 12.92 6.56
N ILE A 162 10.73 13.17 5.43
CA ILE A 162 9.83 14.31 5.28
C ILE A 162 8.86 14.30 6.48
N ASN A 163 8.98 15.28 7.37
CA ASN A 163 8.08 15.43 8.49
C ASN A 163 6.75 15.96 7.93
N GLU A 164 5.80 15.06 7.64
CA GLU A 164 4.51 15.41 7.05
C GLU A 164 3.74 16.43 7.91
N ASP A 165 3.97 16.45 9.24
CA ASP A 165 3.37 17.40 10.17
C ASP A 165 3.92 18.85 10.02
N GLU A 166 5.09 19.02 9.40
CA GLU A 166 5.70 20.33 9.13
C GLU A 166 5.36 20.87 7.74
N GLN A 167 4.69 20.09 6.88
CA GLN A 167 4.24 20.53 5.57
C GLN A 167 3.01 21.44 5.70
N ARG A 168 3.25 22.75 5.83
CA ARG A 168 2.20 23.77 5.72
C ARG A 168 2.17 24.38 4.30
N PRO A 169 1.00 24.80 3.81
CA PRO A 169 0.92 25.63 2.61
C PRO A 169 1.83 26.84 2.75
N LEU A 170 2.50 27.24 1.66
CA LEU A 170 3.34 28.43 1.66
C LEU A 170 2.49 29.64 2.05
N THR A 171 3.06 30.51 2.89
CA THR A 171 2.46 31.81 3.15
C THR A 171 2.57 32.70 1.90
N PRO A 172 1.72 33.74 1.75
CA PRO A 172 1.75 34.61 0.57
C PRO A 172 3.12 35.24 0.29
N GLU A 173 3.85 35.60 1.35
CA GLU A 173 5.22 36.15 1.23
C GLU A 173 6.22 35.08 0.75
N GLU A 174 6.09 33.83 1.21
CA GLU A 174 6.92 32.71 0.75
C GLU A 174 6.59 32.31 -0.70
N GLU A 175 5.33 32.46 -1.14
CA GLU A 175 4.95 32.24 -2.55
C GLU A 175 5.57 33.29 -3.48
N GLU A 176 5.58 34.56 -3.09
CA GLU A 176 6.22 35.63 -3.87
C GLU A 176 7.73 35.42 -3.97
N LEU A 177 8.38 35.06 -2.85
CA LEU A 177 9.80 34.71 -2.84
C LEU A 177 10.10 33.48 -3.71
N SER A 178 9.25 32.45 -3.64
CA SER A 178 9.40 31.23 -4.45
C SER A 178 9.27 31.53 -5.95
N LYS A 179 8.33 32.39 -6.35
CA LYS A 179 8.21 32.86 -7.73
C LYS A 179 9.43 33.64 -8.17
N ALA A 180 9.93 34.55 -7.34
CA ALA A 180 11.12 35.34 -7.64
C ALA A 180 12.37 34.46 -7.82
N ILE A 181 12.55 33.44 -6.97
CA ILE A 181 13.64 32.46 -7.10
C ILE A 181 13.52 31.70 -8.42
N THR A 182 12.31 31.22 -8.74
CA THR A 182 12.06 30.45 -9.98
C THR A 182 12.35 31.28 -11.24
N GLU A 183 11.96 32.56 -11.25
CA GLU A 183 12.28 33.48 -12.35
C GLU A 183 13.79 33.71 -12.48
N LEU A 184 14.48 33.88 -11.35
CA LEU A 184 15.92 34.12 -11.32
C LEU A 184 16.72 32.90 -11.80
N GLU A 185 16.30 31.68 -11.41
CA GLU A 185 16.88 30.42 -11.91
C GLU A 185 16.68 30.24 -13.41
N LYS A 186 15.50 30.64 -13.92
CA LYS A 186 15.19 30.59 -15.34
C LYS A 186 16.05 31.59 -16.12
N GLU A 187 16.18 32.82 -15.65
CA GLU A 187 17.06 33.83 -16.26
C GLU A 187 18.52 33.40 -16.26
N PHE A 188 19.01 32.83 -15.16
CA PHE A 188 20.38 32.31 -15.09
C PHE A 188 20.61 31.18 -16.10
N SER A 189 19.65 30.25 -16.22
CA SER A 189 19.73 29.14 -17.18
C SER A 189 19.71 29.62 -18.62
N ILE A 190 18.90 30.63 -18.94
CA ILE A 190 18.87 31.23 -20.29
C ILE A 190 20.20 31.89 -20.62
N LYS A 191 20.77 32.70 -19.72
CA LYS A 191 22.08 33.35 -19.91
C LYS A 191 23.20 32.33 -20.12
N GLN A 192 23.18 31.20 -19.41
CA GLN A 192 24.15 30.12 -19.60
C GLN A 192 24.04 29.45 -20.98
N LEU A 193 22.82 29.33 -21.52
CA LEU A 193 22.60 28.77 -22.85
C LEU A 193 23.00 29.74 -23.97
N GLU A 194 22.78 31.05 -23.78
CA GLU A 194 23.20 32.10 -24.72
C GLU A 194 24.72 32.23 -24.78
N ASN A 195 25.40 32.20 -23.62
CA ASN A 195 26.86 32.23 -23.56
C ASN A 195 27.48 31.02 -24.27
N LYS A 196 26.90 29.82 -24.11
CA LYS A 196 27.37 28.62 -24.81
C LYS A 196 27.19 28.67 -26.33
N LYS A 197 26.13 29.32 -26.84
CA LYS A 197 25.91 29.46 -28.29
C LYS A 197 26.89 30.43 -28.95
N ASN A 198 27.33 31.46 -28.22
CA ASN A 198 28.30 32.43 -28.72
C ASN A 198 29.72 31.86 -28.76
N ASP A 199 30.07 30.94 -27.87
CA ASP A 199 31.38 30.25 -27.89
C ASP A 199 31.50 29.24 -29.06
N ASP A 200 30.40 28.64 -29.53
CA ASP A 200 30.38 27.69 -30.67
C ASP A 200 30.42 28.36 -32.06
N THR A 201 30.38 29.70 -32.13
CA THR A 201 30.38 30.47 -33.40
C THR A 201 31.65 31.26 -33.67
N THR A 202 32.72 31.03 -32.91
CA THR A 202 34.06 31.61 -33.15
C THR A 202 35.06 30.52 -33.56
#